data_AF-A0A0D0S6M5-F1
#
_entry.id   AF-A0A0D0S6M5-F1
#
_cell.length_a   1.000
_cell.length_b   1.000
_cell.length_c   1.000
_cell.angle_alpha   90.00
_cell.angle_beta   90.00
_cell.angle_gamma   90.00
#
_symmetry.space_group_name_H-M   'P 1'
#
loop_
_entity.id
_entity.type
_entity.pdbx_description
1 polymer ?
#
loop_
_entity_poly.entity_id
_entity_poly.type
_entity_poly.pdbx_seq_one_letter_code
_entity_poly.pdbx_strand_id
1 'polypeptide(L)'
;MNKTAFLLPLLLVAGGAHAQQASGCPQLDASTGLTWEYRGGNGADFCRALRADGSEAFGMYISKKPTFSPQRSNRVENGSIGGRDVHWYRAELAGQPGIEARETLLKLDDGRSAHVWTQAPSQDQLQQAFELTRDIDFSTRHTAKAIAGQ
;
A
#
# COMPACT_ATOMS: atom_id res chain seq x y z
N MET A 1 -9.12 -65.27 -9.43
CA MET A 1 -8.56 -64.77 -8.15
C MET A 1 -7.27 -64.02 -8.47
N ASN A 2 -7.01 -62.74 -8.22
CA ASN A 2 -7.71 -61.61 -7.61
C ASN A 2 -7.22 -60.34 -8.34
N LYS A 3 -8.12 -59.38 -8.61
CA LYS A 3 -7.80 -58.07 -9.18
C LYS A 3 -7.41 -57.10 -8.06
N THR A 4 -6.15 -56.72 -7.97
CA THR A 4 -5.69 -55.64 -7.09
C THR A 4 -5.57 -54.36 -7.91
N ALA A 5 -6.60 -53.52 -7.82
CA ALA A 5 -6.59 -52.15 -8.32
C ALA A 5 -5.79 -51.28 -7.35
N PHE A 6 -4.65 -50.75 -7.80
CA PHE A 6 -3.93 -49.69 -7.10
C PHE A 6 -4.52 -48.33 -7.51
N LEU A 7 -5.24 -47.70 -6.59
CA LEU A 7 -5.66 -46.29 -6.68
C LEU A 7 -4.64 -45.46 -5.90
N LEU A 8 -3.81 -44.69 -6.61
CA LEU A 8 -2.94 -43.67 -6.01
C LEU A 8 -3.74 -42.36 -5.89
N PRO A 9 -3.83 -41.72 -4.71
CA PRO A 9 -4.48 -40.43 -4.58
C PRO A 9 -3.53 -39.32 -5.08
N LEU A 10 -4.02 -38.51 -6.02
CA LEU A 10 -3.35 -37.31 -6.50
C LEU A 10 -3.47 -36.22 -5.42
N LEU A 11 -2.41 -36.01 -4.64
CA LEU A 11 -2.30 -34.91 -3.69
C LEU A 11 -2.11 -33.59 -4.47
N LEU A 12 -3.21 -32.87 -4.69
CA LEU A 12 -3.21 -31.47 -5.10
C LEU A 12 -2.65 -30.63 -3.94
N VAL A 13 -1.36 -30.30 -4.01
CA VAL A 13 -0.80 -29.22 -3.19
C VAL A 13 -1.33 -27.91 -3.75
N ALA A 14 -2.44 -27.43 -3.21
CA ALA A 14 -2.84 -26.05 -3.36
C ALA A 14 -1.80 -25.20 -2.62
N GLY A 15 -0.78 -24.74 -3.35
CA GLY A 15 0.13 -23.72 -2.85
C GLY A 15 -0.68 -22.47 -2.57
N GLY A 16 -1.00 -22.23 -1.29
CA GLY A 16 -1.56 -20.96 -0.86
C GLY A 16 -0.59 -19.87 -1.28
N ALA A 17 -1.02 -18.99 -2.18
CA ALA A 17 -0.35 -17.74 -2.42
C ALA A 17 -0.44 -16.93 -1.12
N HIS A 18 0.52 -17.14 -0.22
CA HIS A 18 0.70 -16.25 0.91
C HIS A 18 1.12 -14.92 0.31
N ALA A 19 0.17 -13.99 0.18
CA ALA A 19 0.47 -12.59 0.03
C ALA A 19 1.33 -12.23 1.25
N GLN A 20 2.65 -12.20 1.06
CA GLN A 20 3.59 -11.90 2.12
C GLN A 20 3.33 -10.46 2.54
N GLN A 21 2.55 -10.31 3.60
CA GLN A 21 2.29 -9.01 4.20
C GLN A 21 3.64 -8.47 4.65
N ALA A 22 4.13 -7.44 3.96
CA ALA A 22 5.30 -6.72 4.38
C ALA A 22 5.04 -6.17 5.79
N SER A 23 5.72 -6.74 6.79
CA SER A 23 5.53 -6.41 8.20
C SER A 23 5.82 -4.93 8.43
N GLY A 24 4.78 -4.07 8.43
CA GLY A 24 4.90 -2.62 8.55
C GLY A 24 3.97 -1.84 7.62
N CYS A 25 3.69 -2.38 6.43
CA CYS A 25 2.79 -1.75 5.45
C CYS A 25 1.31 -2.08 5.73
N PRO A 26 0.37 -1.18 5.42
CA PRO A 26 -1.05 -1.47 5.50
C PRO A 26 -1.45 -2.55 4.48
N GLN A 27 -2.61 -3.18 4.67
CA GLN A 27 -3.07 -4.21 3.74
C GLN A 27 -3.57 -3.56 2.45
N LEU A 28 -3.14 -4.11 1.31
CA LEU A 28 -3.66 -3.77 -0.01
C LEU A 28 -4.93 -4.58 -0.29
N ASP A 29 -5.84 -4.03 -1.07
CA ASP A 29 -6.93 -4.82 -1.63
C ASP A 29 -6.37 -5.84 -2.64
N ALA A 30 -6.64 -7.12 -2.38
CA ALA A 30 -6.21 -8.23 -3.22
C ALA A 30 -6.73 -8.14 -4.67
N SER A 31 -7.84 -7.43 -4.89
CA SER A 31 -8.42 -7.24 -6.23
C SER A 31 -7.55 -6.37 -7.16
N THR A 32 -6.67 -5.53 -6.58
CA THR A 32 -5.86 -4.56 -7.33
C THR A 32 -4.63 -5.17 -8.01
N GLY A 33 -4.23 -6.39 -7.62
CA GLY A 33 -3.00 -7.04 -8.11
C GLY A 33 -1.70 -6.35 -7.69
N LEU A 34 -1.76 -5.41 -6.74
CA LEU A 34 -0.59 -4.70 -6.22
C LEU A 34 0.19 -5.55 -5.21
N THR A 35 1.50 -5.33 -5.17
CA THR A 35 2.38 -5.93 -4.16
C THR A 35 3.20 -4.86 -3.45
N TRP A 36 3.59 -5.11 -2.20
CA TRP A 36 4.49 -4.20 -1.49
C TRP A 36 5.96 -4.53 -1.78
N GLU A 37 6.72 -3.52 -2.19
CA GLU A 37 8.14 -3.45 -1.83
C GLU A 37 8.29 -2.72 -0.49
N TYR A 38 8.97 -3.35 0.47
CA TYR A 38 9.11 -2.83 1.83
C TYR A 38 10.56 -2.70 2.27
N ARG A 39 10.83 -1.58 2.96
CA ARG A 39 12.04 -1.30 3.71
C ARG A 39 11.65 -0.65 5.03
N GLY A 40 12.08 -1.20 6.16
CA GLY A 40 11.78 -0.61 7.47
C GLY A 40 12.94 -0.69 8.44
N GLY A 41 12.84 0.10 9.51
CA GLY A 41 13.85 0.22 10.54
C GLY A 41 13.68 1.50 11.36
N ASN A 42 14.22 1.53 12.59
CA ASN A 42 14.23 2.71 13.46
C ASN A 42 12.83 3.32 13.71
N GLY A 43 11.79 2.49 13.76
CA GLY A 43 10.41 2.93 13.99
C GLY A 43 9.75 3.62 12.79
N ALA A 44 10.27 3.40 11.58
CA ALA A 44 9.69 3.84 10.34
C ALA A 44 9.54 2.71 9.31
N ASP A 45 8.48 2.80 8.51
CA ASP A 45 8.17 1.87 7.42
C ASP A 45 8.10 2.64 6.09
N PHE A 46 8.81 2.15 5.08
CA PHE A 46 8.75 2.66 3.72
C PHE A 46 8.16 1.58 2.81
N CYS A 47 7.03 1.91 2.18
CA CYS A 47 6.17 0.98 1.47
C CYS A 47 5.90 1.51 0.07
N ARG A 48 6.27 0.76 -0.97
CA ARG A 48 5.97 1.09 -2.37
C ARG A 48 5.02 0.03 -2.93
N ALA A 49 3.83 0.45 -3.35
CA ALA A 49 2.87 -0.44 -3.97
C ALA A 49 3.24 -0.56 -5.44
N LEU A 50 3.64 -1.76 -5.87
CA LEU A 50 4.11 -2.05 -7.22
C LEU A 50 3.03 -2.77 -8.02
N ARG A 51 2.88 -2.38 -9.28
CA ARG A 51 2.13 -3.12 -10.30
C ARG A 51 2.93 -4.36 -10.74
N ALA A 52 2.30 -5.24 -11.51
CA ALA A 52 2.92 -6.46 -12.03
C ALA A 52 4.16 -6.19 -12.91
N ASP A 53 4.22 -5.03 -13.57
CA ASP A 53 5.38 -4.60 -14.37
C ASP A 53 6.52 -3.98 -13.54
N GLY A 54 6.38 -3.92 -12.22
CA GLY A 54 7.33 -3.32 -11.29
C GLY A 54 7.24 -1.80 -11.17
N SER A 55 6.35 -1.14 -11.93
CA SER A 55 6.10 0.29 -11.78
C SER A 55 5.40 0.59 -10.46
N GLU A 56 5.72 1.74 -9.87
CA GLU A 56 5.05 2.19 -8.64
C GLU A 56 3.66 2.73 -8.96
N ALA A 57 2.65 2.23 -8.25
CA ALA A 57 1.29 2.77 -8.27
C ALA A 57 1.14 3.95 -7.31
N PHE A 58 1.63 3.77 -6.08
CA PHE A 58 1.73 4.79 -5.06
C PHE A 58 2.72 4.32 -3.99
N GLY A 59 3.11 5.21 -3.10
CA GLY A 59 3.95 4.84 -1.96
C GLY A 59 3.58 5.58 -0.69
N MET A 60 4.15 5.11 0.41
CA MET A 60 4.01 5.77 1.69
C MET A 60 5.22 5.58 2.60
N TYR A 61 5.45 6.61 3.42
CA TYR A 61 6.39 6.61 4.50
C TYR A 61 5.63 6.79 5.81
N ILE A 62 5.83 5.85 6.74
CA ILE A 62 5.09 5.79 7.98
C ILE A 62 6.04 5.91 9.16
N SER A 63 5.83 6.93 9.99
CA SER A 63 6.72 7.22 11.12
C SER A 63 5.99 7.97 12.23
N LYS A 64 6.60 8.05 13.42
CA LYS A 64 6.03 8.86 14.54
C LYS A 64 6.02 10.36 14.23
N LYS A 65 7.03 10.86 13.54
CA LYS A 65 7.16 12.28 13.19
C LYS A 65 7.05 12.43 11.67
N PRO A 66 6.09 13.22 11.17
CA PRO A 66 5.92 13.41 9.74
C PRO A 66 7.17 14.04 9.11
N THR A 67 7.55 13.53 7.95
CA THR A 67 8.66 14.05 7.12
C THR A 67 8.23 15.13 6.16
N PHE A 68 6.92 15.31 6.02
CA PHE A 68 6.27 16.25 5.11
C PHE A 68 5.33 17.17 5.89
N SER A 69 5.28 18.44 5.50
CA SER A 69 4.36 19.44 6.03
C SER A 69 3.63 20.12 4.86
N PRO A 70 2.35 19.80 4.61
CA PRO A 70 1.63 20.31 3.45
C PRO A 70 1.46 21.84 3.51
N GLN A 71 1.79 22.52 2.41
CA GLN A 71 1.49 23.93 2.23
C GLN A 71 0.08 24.10 1.69
N ARG A 72 -0.76 24.93 2.33
CA ARG A 72 -2.16 25.11 1.93
C ARG A 72 -2.33 25.60 0.49
N SER A 73 -1.40 26.42 0.00
CA SER A 73 -1.37 26.90 -1.39
C SER A 73 -1.27 25.77 -2.42
N ASN A 74 -0.72 24.62 -2.03
CA ASN A 74 -0.54 23.49 -2.93
C ASN A 74 -1.74 22.54 -2.92
N ARG A 75 -2.79 22.78 -2.12
CA ARG A 75 -3.99 21.92 -2.13
C ARG A 75 -4.66 22.01 -3.51
N VAL A 76 -4.91 20.85 -4.12
CA VAL A 76 -5.45 20.79 -5.48
C VAL A 76 -6.58 19.78 -5.66
N GLU A 77 -6.62 18.67 -4.92
CA GLU A 77 -7.73 17.71 -4.98
C GLU A 77 -8.26 17.32 -3.59
N ASN A 78 -9.53 16.90 -3.57
CA ASN A 78 -10.11 16.16 -2.45
C ASN A 78 -10.16 14.67 -2.83
N GLY A 79 -10.00 13.79 -1.87
CA GLY A 79 -10.06 12.35 -2.12
C GLY A 79 -10.33 11.56 -0.84
N SER A 80 -10.16 10.24 -0.93
CA SER A 80 -10.20 9.36 0.23
C SER A 80 -9.09 8.33 0.17
N ILE A 81 -8.57 7.95 1.34
CA ILE A 81 -7.56 6.89 1.50
C ILE A 81 -8.01 6.01 2.66
N GLY A 82 -8.18 4.70 2.42
CA GLY A 82 -8.70 3.77 3.42
C GLY A 82 -10.01 4.21 4.06
N GLY A 83 -10.96 4.70 3.25
CA GLY A 83 -12.25 5.24 3.70
C GLY A 83 -12.19 6.59 4.43
N ARG A 84 -11.04 7.27 4.48
CA ARG A 84 -10.87 8.55 5.19
C ARG A 84 -10.69 9.70 4.22
N ASP A 85 -11.42 10.79 4.43
CA ASP A 85 -11.28 11.99 3.60
C ASP A 85 -9.90 12.63 3.73
N VAL A 86 -9.34 13.02 2.59
CA VAL A 86 -8.03 13.67 2.49
C VAL A 86 -8.06 14.85 1.54
N HIS A 87 -7.05 15.69 1.70
CA HIS A 87 -6.69 16.68 0.71
C HIS A 87 -5.36 16.30 0.10
N TRP A 88 -5.33 16.29 -1.23
CA TRP A 88 -4.12 16.08 -2.00
C TRP A 88 -3.45 17.41 -2.30
N TYR A 89 -2.13 17.42 -2.18
CA TYR A 89 -1.29 18.57 -2.39
C TYR A 89 -0.40 18.31 -3.61
N ARG A 90 -0.23 19.32 -4.46
CA ARG A 90 0.68 19.29 -5.59
C ARG A 90 2.11 19.14 -5.06
N ALA A 91 2.80 18.13 -5.58
CA ALA A 91 4.22 17.93 -5.41
C ALA A 91 4.93 18.22 -6.74
N GLU A 92 6.17 18.69 -6.66
CA GLU A 92 7.04 18.87 -7.82
C GLU A 92 8.20 17.89 -7.73
N LEU A 93 8.40 17.11 -8.78
CA LEU A 93 9.51 16.16 -8.88
C LEU A 93 10.67 16.84 -9.63
N ALA A 94 11.78 17.05 -8.93
CA ALA A 94 12.96 17.68 -9.50
C ALA A 94 13.45 16.89 -10.73
N GLY A 95 13.59 17.59 -11.87
CA GLY A 95 14.04 17.00 -13.11
C GLY A 95 12.99 16.17 -13.88
N GLN A 96 11.72 16.18 -13.45
CA GLN A 96 10.64 15.48 -14.14
C GLN A 96 9.44 16.41 -14.45
N PRO A 97 9.64 17.49 -15.24
CA PRO A 97 8.54 18.33 -15.68
C PRO A 97 7.62 17.50 -16.59
N GLY A 98 6.34 17.41 -16.24
CA GLY A 98 5.34 16.62 -16.97
C GLY A 98 4.85 15.36 -16.25
N ILE A 99 5.41 15.05 -15.07
CA ILE A 99 4.83 14.06 -14.17
C ILE A 99 3.84 14.77 -13.22
N GLU A 100 2.61 14.30 -13.20
CA GLU A 100 1.63 14.69 -12.20
C GLU A 100 1.95 13.99 -10.89
N ALA A 101 2.34 14.76 -9.88
CA ALA A 101 2.64 14.23 -8.54
C ALA A 101 1.71 14.84 -7.49
N ARG A 102 1.22 14.00 -6.58
CA ARG A 102 0.40 14.41 -5.44
C ARG A 102 0.85 13.72 -4.18
N GLU A 103 0.75 14.44 -3.08
CA GLU A 103 1.07 13.90 -1.77
C GLU A 103 0.06 14.35 -0.72
N THR A 104 -0.06 13.57 0.34
CA THR A 104 -0.90 13.90 1.49
C THR A 104 -0.33 13.32 2.78
N LEU A 105 -0.83 13.82 3.91
CA LEU A 105 -0.43 13.37 5.24
C LEU A 105 -1.65 12.91 6.03
N LEU A 106 -1.59 11.67 6.48
CA LEU A 106 -2.64 11.03 7.28
C LEU A 106 -2.13 10.76 8.69
N LYS A 107 -2.94 11.08 9.71
CA LYS A 107 -2.72 10.56 11.07
C LYS A 107 -3.19 9.11 11.14
N LEU A 108 -2.49 8.24 11.82
CA LEU A 108 -2.90 6.84 12.02
C LEU A 108 -3.31 6.61 13.48
N ASP A 109 -4.16 5.61 13.70
CA ASP A 109 -4.73 5.28 15.02
C ASP A 109 -3.65 4.86 16.03
N ASP A 110 -2.56 4.27 15.55
CA ASP A 110 -1.40 3.87 16.35
C ASP A 110 -0.50 5.05 16.77
N GLY A 111 -0.91 6.29 16.50
CA GLY A 111 -0.14 7.46 16.87
C GLY A 111 0.95 7.83 15.87
N ARG A 112 1.12 7.13 14.75
CA ARG A 112 2.03 7.52 13.65
C ARG A 112 1.35 8.40 12.60
N SER A 113 2.13 8.83 11.61
CA SER A 113 1.66 9.53 10.42
C SER A 113 2.09 8.75 9.19
N ALA A 114 1.22 8.68 8.18
CA ALA A 114 1.53 8.17 6.85
C ALA A 114 1.60 9.35 5.88
N HIS A 115 2.78 9.62 5.35
CA HIS A 115 2.96 10.46 4.16
C HIS A 115 2.73 9.56 2.96
N VAL A 116 1.67 9.82 2.19
CA VAL A 116 1.31 9.04 1.01
C VAL A 116 1.56 9.88 -0.24
N TRP A 117 2.14 9.29 -1.28
CA TRP A 117 2.36 9.96 -2.55
C TRP A 117 1.91 9.09 -3.72
N THR A 118 1.57 9.76 -4.82
CA THR A 118 1.29 9.18 -6.12
C THR A 118 1.97 10.03 -7.19
N GLN A 119 2.41 9.38 -8.26
CA GLN A 119 2.96 10.03 -9.43
C GLN A 119 2.51 9.31 -10.70
N ALA A 120 2.16 10.07 -11.72
CA ALA A 120 1.65 9.55 -12.96
C ALA A 120 2.02 10.45 -14.15
N PRO A 121 2.15 9.91 -15.37
CA PRO A 121 2.49 10.69 -16.57
C PRO A 121 1.30 11.52 -17.11
N SER A 122 0.10 11.36 -16.55
CA SER A 122 -1.08 12.13 -16.94
C SER A 122 -2.10 12.22 -15.80
N GLN A 123 -3.02 13.18 -15.91
CA GLN A 123 -4.13 13.37 -14.97
C GLN A 123 -5.04 12.13 -14.89
N ASP A 124 -5.29 11.44 -16.00
CA ASP A 124 -6.13 10.23 -16.01
C ASP A 124 -5.47 9.07 -15.26
N GLN A 125 -4.15 8.91 -15.42
CA GLN A 125 -3.40 7.89 -14.68
C GLN A 125 -3.26 8.27 -13.20
N LEU A 126 -3.20 9.57 -12.88
CA LEU A 126 -3.25 10.05 -11.50
C LEU A 126 -4.58 9.67 -10.84
N GLN A 127 -5.70 9.79 -11.56
CA GLN A 127 -7.02 9.40 -11.06
C GLN A 127 -7.11 7.90 -10.75
N GLN A 128 -6.52 7.04 -11.60
CA GLN A 128 -6.41 5.61 -11.33
C GLN A 128 -5.58 5.32 -10.07
N ALA A 129 -4.48 6.06 -9.87
CA ALA A 129 -3.68 5.92 -8.67
C ALA A 129 -4.46 6.33 -7.41
N PHE A 130 -5.32 7.35 -7.47
CA PHE A 130 -6.21 7.68 -6.36
C PHE A 130 -7.17 6.54 -6.03
N GLU A 131 -7.77 5.90 -7.03
CA GLU A 131 -8.68 4.77 -6.83
C GLU A 131 -8.00 3.63 -6.08
N LEU A 132 -6.76 3.29 -6.44
CA LEU A 132 -5.96 2.26 -5.77
C LEU A 132 -5.68 2.56 -4.29
N THR A 133 -5.76 3.82 -3.86
CA THR A 133 -5.53 4.20 -2.45
C THR A 133 -6.80 4.15 -1.59
N ARG A 134 -7.99 4.07 -2.20
CA ARG A 134 -9.27 4.20 -1.47
C ARG A 134 -9.52 3.06 -0.51
N ASP A 135 -9.08 1.85 -0.88
CA ASP A 135 -9.41 0.60 -0.18
C ASP A 135 -8.23 0.01 0.61
N ILE A 136 -7.21 0.84 0.91
CA ILE A 136 -6.10 0.46 1.79
C ILE A 136 -6.61 0.26 3.22
N ASP A 137 -6.31 -0.88 3.83
CA ASP A 137 -6.66 -1.15 5.22
C ASP A 137 -5.47 -0.91 6.18
N PHE A 138 -5.60 0.16 6.98
CA PHE A 138 -4.62 0.54 8.01
C PHE A 138 -4.78 -0.21 9.34
N SER A 139 -5.86 -0.95 9.54
CA SER A 139 -6.22 -1.60 10.81
C SER A 139 -5.40 -2.88 11.09
N THR A 140 -4.93 -3.56 10.05
CA THR A 140 -4.20 -4.84 10.15
C THR A 140 -2.91 -4.81 10.97
N ARG A 141 -2.43 -3.63 11.39
CA ARG A 141 -1.31 -3.52 12.34
C ARG A 141 -1.68 -3.83 13.80
N HIS A 142 -2.97 -3.84 14.14
CA HIS A 142 -3.41 -4.13 15.51
C HIS A 142 -3.37 -5.63 15.84
N THR A 143 -3.48 -6.51 14.85
CA THR A 143 -3.68 -7.95 15.09
C THR A 143 -2.39 -8.72 15.33
N ALA A 144 -1.25 -8.27 14.80
CA ALA A 144 0.03 -8.97 14.94
C ALA A 144 0.58 -8.99 16.38
N LYS A 145 0.10 -8.11 17.26
CA LYS A 145 0.51 -8.09 18.68
C LYS A 145 -0.36 -8.98 19.59
N ALA A 146 -1.50 -9.48 19.11
CA ALA A 146 -2.45 -10.22 19.95
C ALA A 146 -2.17 -11.73 20.07
N ILE A 147 -1.20 -12.28 19.34
CA ILE A 147 -0.98 -13.74 19.23
C ILE A 147 0.36 -14.21 19.83
N ALA A 148 1.09 -13.33 20.53
CA ALA A 148 2.37 -13.68 21.19
C ALA A 148 2.26 -13.66 22.73
N GLY A 149 1.08 -14.01 23.26
CA GLY A 149 0.83 -14.03 24.70
C GLY A 149 -0.20 -15.08 25.08
N GLN A 150 0.13 -16.36 24.88
CA GLN A 150 -0.39 -17.49 25.64
C GLN A 150 0.75 -18.49 25.85
#